data_AF-A0A3B4XD53-F1
#
_entry.id   AF-A0A3B4XD53-F1
#
_cell.length_a   1.000
_cell.length_b   1.000
_cell.length_c   1.000
_cell.angle_alpha   90.00
_cell.angle_beta   90.00
_cell.angle_gamma   90.00
#
_symmetry.space_group_name_H-M   'P 1'
#
loop_
_entity.id
_entity.type
_entity.pdbx_description
1 polymer ?
#
loop_
_entity_poly.entity_id
_entity_poly.type
_entity_poly.pdbx_seq_one_letter_code
_entity_poly.pdbx_strand_id
1 'polypeptide(L)'
;MFDLEGNRGQLSPAELRASSGYQFGDEMLTAGEGGDRGLFSLPAPGLTADCVDTSPAAFLKDQSRACSRRLVLHQDCSTSAALNMDTYTNIHVCAVKNKDAALVPVEVASVVLQSVDQTQTELSMSEREDLSPVLLNPGLCANVVLKVGYVVTYSPAGQILNMSVSLVLGFVRKAALPLKQDFQITFVQQNVEQATVHYSGNPGYVVGLPLVSGTRAADGIVRSIDLRDTLSLLHGAEDQDCLHGPHQRSPVLFGLDSLSGCTLRLEDAANCSLVSQLLLDVLRGTDSPQYVASLGNSPLNNPLDWVQVHSNFNPGDAQSCSIPLSFHLEVEWTKHGSLVNPQPQIVSIKEVIQTNSTSLWFGDSSFLSVRTSVAFIPVSAAALPGYRVTPTINAKLPFDFFFPFV
;
A
#
# COMPACT_ATOMS: atom_id res chain seq x y z
N MET A 1 16.60 61.38 -3.74
CA MET A 1 17.67 60.53 -4.30
C MET A 1 17.43 59.13 -3.77
N PHE A 2 16.93 58.27 -4.67
CA PHE A 2 16.64 56.83 -4.58
C PHE A 2 15.47 56.31 -3.73
N ASP A 3 14.36 56.10 -4.44
CA ASP A 3 13.42 54.98 -4.32
C ASP A 3 14.10 53.62 -4.39
N LEU A 4 13.48 52.59 -3.77
CA LEU A 4 13.10 51.33 -4.43
C LEU A 4 12.38 50.40 -3.44
N GLU A 5 11.05 50.47 -3.45
CA GLU A 5 10.16 49.40 -2.98
C GLU A 5 10.35 48.14 -3.83
N GLY A 6 10.84 47.08 -3.18
CA GLY A 6 11.00 45.74 -3.74
C GLY A 6 9.70 44.95 -3.70
N ASN A 7 8.94 45.06 -4.78
CA ASN A 7 7.79 44.29 -5.23
C ASN A 7 7.79 42.81 -4.77
N ARG A 8 7.09 42.48 -3.66
CA ARG A 8 6.60 41.12 -3.42
C ARG A 8 5.42 40.93 -4.37
N GLY A 9 5.67 40.20 -5.47
CA GLY A 9 4.62 39.82 -6.42
C GLY A 9 3.48 39.09 -5.72
N GLN A 10 2.43 39.86 -5.39
CA GLN A 10 1.10 39.35 -5.13
C GLN A 10 0.58 38.87 -6.49
N LEU A 11 0.61 37.55 -6.70
CA LEU A 11 -0.06 36.91 -7.83
C LEU A 11 -1.50 37.42 -7.88
N SER A 12 -1.88 37.96 -9.03
CA SER A 12 -3.17 38.56 -9.24
C SER A 12 -4.27 37.49 -9.21
N PRO A 13 -5.52 37.81 -8.80
CA PRO A 13 -6.65 36.88 -8.93
C PRO A 13 -6.96 36.46 -10.38
N ALA A 14 -6.31 37.08 -11.36
CA ALA A 14 -6.40 36.77 -12.78
C ALA A 14 -5.43 35.64 -13.22
N GLU A 15 -4.35 35.37 -12.48
CA GLU A 15 -3.44 34.23 -12.73
C GLU A 15 -3.97 32.91 -12.12
N LEU A 16 -4.99 32.98 -11.26
CA LEU A 16 -5.75 31.84 -10.75
C LEU A 16 -6.78 31.29 -11.76
N ARG A 17 -6.87 31.86 -12.96
CA ARG A 17 -7.74 31.40 -14.06
C ARG A 17 -6.93 30.97 -15.28
N ALA A 18 -6.20 29.85 -15.16
CA ALA A 18 -5.95 28.87 -16.22
C ALA A 18 -4.96 27.77 -15.75
N SER A 19 -5.32 26.93 -14.76
CA SER A 19 -4.64 25.63 -14.71
C SER A 19 -5.18 24.80 -15.87
N SER A 20 -4.49 24.79 -17.01
CA SER A 20 -4.85 23.96 -18.16
C SER A 20 -4.65 22.46 -17.88
N GLY A 21 -3.88 22.11 -16.85
CA GLY A 21 -3.65 20.75 -16.38
C GLY A 21 -4.86 20.08 -15.73
N TYR A 22 -4.74 18.78 -15.53
CA TYR A 22 -5.72 17.97 -14.82
C TYR A 22 -5.69 18.27 -13.32
N GLN A 23 -6.86 18.21 -12.71
CA GLN A 23 -7.14 18.28 -11.30
C GLN A 23 -7.59 16.91 -10.79
N PHE A 24 -7.53 16.73 -9.48
CA PHE A 24 -7.92 15.48 -8.85
C PHE A 24 -9.34 15.05 -9.26
N GLY A 25 -9.47 13.81 -9.75
CA GLY A 25 -10.74 13.22 -10.14
C GLY A 25 -11.20 13.52 -11.56
N ASP A 26 -10.46 14.34 -12.31
CA ASP A 26 -10.76 14.59 -13.72
C ASP A 26 -10.55 13.35 -14.57
N GLU A 27 -11.41 13.12 -15.54
CA GLU A 27 -11.24 12.04 -16.49
C GLU A 27 -10.05 12.32 -17.41
N MET A 28 -9.15 11.34 -17.53
CA MET A 28 -7.99 11.43 -18.40
C MET A 28 -8.42 11.27 -19.86
N LEU A 29 -7.82 12.04 -20.76
CA LEU A 29 -8.16 12.03 -22.18
C LEU A 29 -7.11 11.30 -23.01
N THR A 30 -7.57 10.61 -24.05
CA THR A 30 -6.73 10.01 -25.11
C THR A 30 -7.00 10.70 -26.44
N ALA A 31 -6.07 10.55 -27.37
CA ALA A 31 -6.29 10.91 -28.78
C ALA A 31 -6.10 9.68 -29.66
N GLY A 32 -7.05 9.45 -30.57
CA GLY A 32 -6.92 8.44 -31.62
C GLY A 32 -6.06 8.93 -32.79
N GLU A 33 -5.70 8.03 -33.71
CA GLU A 33 -4.88 8.32 -34.90
C GLU A 33 -5.45 9.42 -35.82
N GLY A 34 -6.76 9.66 -35.76
CA GLY A 34 -7.46 10.72 -36.50
C GLY A 34 -7.63 12.06 -35.78
N GLY A 35 -7.10 12.21 -34.54
CA GLY A 35 -7.29 13.40 -33.71
C GLY A 35 -8.60 13.44 -32.90
N ASP A 36 -9.42 12.39 -32.99
CA ASP A 36 -10.62 12.23 -32.16
C ASP A 36 -10.22 12.02 -30.69
N ARG A 37 -10.90 12.72 -29.79
CA ARG A 37 -10.65 12.64 -28.35
C ARG A 37 -11.48 11.54 -27.72
N GLY A 38 -10.81 10.65 -27.00
CA GLY A 38 -11.41 9.60 -26.19
C GLY A 38 -11.15 9.81 -24.70
N LEU A 39 -11.73 8.92 -23.90
CA LEU A 39 -11.43 8.80 -22.48
C LEU A 39 -10.39 7.69 -22.30
N PHE A 40 -9.35 7.97 -21.52
CA PHE A 40 -8.45 6.92 -21.08
C PHE A 40 -9.22 5.97 -20.16
N SER A 41 -9.36 4.73 -20.61
CA SER A 41 -10.19 3.74 -19.94
C SER A 41 -9.31 2.69 -19.28
N LEU A 42 -9.63 2.33 -18.04
CA LEU A 42 -8.97 1.28 -17.29
C LEU A 42 -10.02 0.23 -16.90
N PRO A 43 -9.95 -1.00 -17.44
CA PRO A 43 -10.97 -2.01 -17.22
C PRO A 43 -11.26 -2.25 -15.73
N ALA A 44 -12.54 -2.41 -15.42
CA ALA A 44 -13.03 -2.49 -14.04
C ALA A 44 -14.25 -3.43 -13.95
N PRO A 45 -14.53 -3.99 -12.76
CA PRO A 45 -15.81 -4.65 -12.55
C PRO A 45 -16.95 -3.63 -12.63
N GLY A 46 -18.01 -3.98 -13.35
CA GLY A 46 -19.24 -3.18 -13.43
C GLY A 46 -20.20 -3.49 -12.27
N LEU A 47 -21.48 -3.69 -12.60
CA LEU A 47 -22.47 -4.19 -11.64
C LEU A 47 -22.24 -5.66 -11.27
N THR A 48 -21.51 -6.40 -12.12
CA THR A 48 -21.05 -7.77 -11.89
C THR A 48 -19.53 -7.79 -11.80
N ALA A 49 -18.96 -8.96 -11.48
CA ALA A 49 -17.51 -9.17 -11.54
C ALA A 49 -16.96 -9.13 -12.98
N ASP A 50 -17.80 -8.98 -14.01
CA ASP A 50 -17.37 -8.98 -15.41
C ASP A 50 -16.67 -7.65 -15.77
N CYS A 51 -15.60 -7.73 -16.59
CA CYS A 51 -14.83 -6.57 -17.00
C CYS A 51 -15.63 -5.61 -17.92
N VAL A 52 -15.59 -4.33 -17.58
CA VAL A 52 -16.08 -3.21 -18.40
C VAL A 52 -14.87 -2.43 -18.92
N ASP A 53 -14.59 -2.53 -20.21
CA ASP A 53 -13.41 -1.94 -20.85
C ASP A 53 -13.46 -0.41 -20.97
N THR A 54 -14.65 0.17 -20.88
CA THR A 54 -14.89 1.61 -21.05
C THR A 54 -14.96 2.37 -19.73
N SER A 55 -14.48 1.78 -18.62
CA SER A 55 -14.47 2.51 -17.35
C SER A 55 -13.42 3.62 -17.41
N PRO A 56 -13.79 4.90 -17.25
CA PRO A 56 -12.83 5.99 -17.30
C PRO A 56 -11.87 5.93 -16.11
N ALA A 57 -10.59 6.22 -16.36
CA ALA A 57 -9.62 6.46 -15.31
C ALA A 57 -9.57 7.96 -14.98
N ALA A 58 -9.45 8.26 -13.69
CA ALA A 58 -9.48 9.61 -13.18
C ALA A 58 -8.12 10.01 -12.63
N PHE A 59 -7.69 11.23 -12.96
CA PHE A 59 -6.39 11.79 -12.60
C PHE A 59 -6.22 11.87 -11.07
N LEU A 60 -5.04 11.49 -10.57
CA LEU A 60 -4.68 11.42 -9.14
C LEU A 60 -5.55 10.47 -8.30
N LYS A 61 -6.25 9.54 -8.93
CA LYS A 61 -6.93 8.45 -8.21
C LYS A 61 -6.20 7.15 -8.50
N ASP A 62 -5.24 6.81 -7.64
CA ASP A 62 -4.61 5.49 -7.63
C ASP A 62 -5.67 4.41 -7.49
N GLN A 63 -5.63 3.42 -8.38
CA GLN A 63 -6.65 2.39 -8.45
C GLN A 63 -5.99 1.04 -8.70
N SER A 64 -6.47 0.02 -8.00
CA SER A 64 -6.18 -1.38 -8.27
C SER A 64 -7.51 -2.11 -8.37
N ARG A 65 -7.75 -2.74 -9.51
CA ARG A 65 -9.03 -3.29 -9.93
C ARG A 65 -8.81 -4.69 -10.45
N ALA A 66 -9.70 -5.60 -10.09
CA ALA A 66 -9.71 -6.95 -10.64
C ALA A 66 -11.09 -7.26 -11.20
N CYS A 67 -11.13 -7.84 -12.40
CA CYS A 67 -12.37 -8.22 -13.05
C CYS A 67 -12.20 -9.55 -13.79
N SER A 68 -13.33 -10.18 -14.13
CA SER A 68 -13.37 -11.49 -14.76
C SER A 68 -13.91 -11.40 -16.18
N ARG A 69 -13.44 -12.27 -17.06
CA ARG A 69 -13.95 -12.42 -18.43
C ARG A 69 -14.40 -13.85 -18.68
N ARG A 70 -15.57 -13.96 -19.29
CA ARG A 70 -16.08 -15.22 -19.81
C ARG A 70 -15.61 -15.31 -21.26
N LEU A 71 -14.71 -16.24 -21.51
CA LEU A 71 -14.06 -16.40 -22.80
C LEU A 71 -14.37 -17.78 -23.36
N VAL A 72 -14.47 -17.84 -24.68
CA VAL A 72 -14.51 -19.04 -25.49
C VAL A 72 -13.17 -19.15 -26.19
N LEU A 73 -12.19 -19.83 -25.59
CA LEU A 73 -10.78 -19.79 -26.02
C LEU A 73 -10.55 -20.05 -27.53
N HIS A 74 -11.30 -20.97 -28.14
CA HIS A 74 -11.14 -21.27 -29.57
C HIS A 74 -11.61 -20.15 -30.50
N GLN A 75 -12.42 -19.22 -30.01
CA GLN A 75 -12.90 -18.04 -30.74
C GLN A 75 -12.15 -16.78 -30.31
N ASP A 76 -12.03 -16.57 -29.00
CA ASP A 76 -11.62 -15.29 -28.42
C ASP A 76 -10.12 -15.13 -28.28
N CYS A 77 -9.34 -16.23 -28.24
CA CYS A 77 -7.92 -16.17 -27.91
C CYS A 77 -7.16 -15.16 -28.78
N SER A 78 -7.27 -15.25 -30.11
CA SER A 78 -6.56 -14.36 -31.04
C SER A 78 -7.40 -13.19 -31.58
N THR A 79 -8.68 -13.10 -31.21
CA THR A 79 -9.59 -12.05 -31.72
C THR A 79 -9.94 -11.00 -30.67
N SER A 80 -9.88 -11.36 -29.38
CA SER A 80 -10.24 -10.45 -28.29
C SER A 80 -9.12 -9.46 -28.02
N ALA A 81 -9.38 -8.18 -28.32
CA ALA A 81 -8.47 -7.07 -28.01
C ALA A 81 -8.06 -7.04 -26.53
N ALA A 82 -8.95 -7.40 -25.61
CA ALA A 82 -8.67 -7.41 -24.17
C ALA A 82 -7.63 -8.45 -23.70
N LEU A 83 -7.25 -9.40 -24.57
CA LEU A 83 -6.19 -10.36 -24.29
C LEU A 83 -4.85 -9.89 -24.87
N ASN A 84 -4.88 -8.97 -25.83
CA ASN A 84 -3.72 -8.48 -26.55
C ASN A 84 -3.06 -7.31 -25.79
N MET A 85 -1.75 -7.36 -25.67
CA MET A 85 -0.93 -6.32 -25.08
C MET A 85 -1.06 -4.98 -25.81
N ASP A 86 -1.20 -4.97 -27.13
CA ASP A 86 -1.26 -3.75 -27.95
C ASP A 86 -2.41 -2.82 -27.55
N THR A 87 -3.51 -3.39 -27.06
CA THR A 87 -4.67 -2.65 -26.54
C THR A 87 -4.30 -1.74 -25.35
N TYR A 88 -3.25 -2.09 -24.61
CA TYR A 88 -2.83 -1.41 -23.40
C TYR A 88 -1.57 -0.55 -23.59
N THR A 89 -0.82 -0.77 -24.68
CA THR A 89 0.44 -0.07 -24.96
C THR A 89 0.32 0.96 -26.08
N ASN A 90 -0.51 0.71 -27.10
CA ASN A 90 -0.69 1.63 -28.23
C ASN A 90 -1.71 2.74 -27.90
N ILE A 91 -1.38 3.54 -26.88
CA ILE A 91 -2.25 4.60 -26.36
C ILE A 91 -1.46 5.92 -26.33
N HIS A 92 -2.11 6.99 -26.77
CA HIS A 92 -1.61 8.35 -26.65
C HIS A 92 -2.53 9.14 -25.71
N VAL A 93 -2.01 9.57 -24.56
CA VAL A 93 -2.76 10.38 -23.59
C VAL A 93 -2.50 11.87 -23.82
N CYS A 94 -3.51 12.72 -23.62
CA CYS A 94 -3.35 14.16 -23.72
C CYS A 94 -2.66 14.70 -22.46
N ALA A 95 -1.57 15.46 -22.62
CA ALA A 95 -0.80 16.05 -21.52
C ALA A 95 -1.64 16.98 -20.62
N VAL A 96 -2.63 17.65 -21.21
CA VAL A 96 -3.55 18.59 -20.53
C VAL A 96 -4.96 18.49 -21.13
N LYS A 97 -5.95 19.11 -20.50
CA LYS A 97 -7.35 19.04 -20.96
C LYS A 97 -7.63 19.83 -22.25
N ASN A 98 -6.77 20.78 -22.61
CA ASN A 98 -7.01 21.69 -23.73
C ASN A 98 -6.98 20.97 -25.09
N LYS A 99 -7.70 21.48 -26.10
CA LYS A 99 -7.84 20.92 -27.46
C LYS A 99 -6.51 20.79 -28.21
N ASP A 100 -5.55 21.67 -27.95
CA ASP A 100 -4.21 21.66 -28.55
C ASP A 100 -3.14 21.00 -27.65
N ALA A 101 -3.57 20.13 -26.73
CA ALA A 101 -2.66 19.44 -25.82
C ALA A 101 -1.65 18.56 -26.57
N ALA A 102 -0.39 18.61 -26.14
CA ALA A 102 0.61 17.65 -26.55
C ALA A 102 0.17 16.22 -26.21
N LEU A 103 0.53 15.27 -27.06
CA LEU A 103 0.27 13.85 -26.85
C LEU A 103 1.49 13.21 -26.20
N VAL A 104 1.23 12.41 -25.16
CA VAL A 104 2.23 11.63 -24.45
C VAL A 104 1.96 10.15 -24.79
N PRO A 105 2.87 9.47 -25.51
CA PRO A 105 2.73 8.05 -25.78
C PRO A 105 2.93 7.25 -24.48
N VAL A 106 2.26 6.11 -24.37
CA VAL A 106 2.50 5.17 -23.28
C VAL A 106 3.76 4.36 -23.56
N GLU A 107 4.76 4.48 -22.67
CA GLU A 107 6.04 3.76 -22.78
C GLU A 107 5.99 2.40 -22.10
N VAL A 108 6.41 1.34 -22.78
CA VAL A 108 6.46 -0.01 -22.18
C VAL A 108 7.68 -0.13 -21.27
N ALA A 109 7.48 -0.09 -19.96
CA ALA A 109 8.54 -0.26 -18.97
C ALA A 109 9.02 -1.71 -18.93
N SER A 110 8.11 -2.65 -18.64
CA SER A 110 8.46 -4.08 -18.51
C SER A 110 7.35 -5.00 -19.01
N VAL A 111 7.76 -6.18 -19.49
CA VAL A 111 6.86 -7.26 -19.89
C VAL A 111 7.36 -8.54 -19.23
N VAL A 112 6.50 -9.17 -18.43
CA VAL A 112 6.82 -10.40 -17.71
C VAL A 112 5.98 -11.54 -18.28
N LEU A 113 6.64 -12.63 -18.68
CA LEU A 113 5.98 -13.87 -19.01
C LEU A 113 5.76 -14.71 -17.76
N GLN A 114 4.54 -15.16 -17.55
CA GLN A 114 4.15 -16.05 -16.47
C GLN A 114 3.85 -17.44 -17.05
N SER A 115 4.60 -18.44 -16.58
CA SER A 115 4.37 -19.83 -16.93
C SER A 115 3.13 -20.39 -16.23
N VAL A 116 2.73 -21.61 -16.58
CA VAL A 116 1.60 -22.25 -15.92
C VAL A 116 1.88 -22.60 -14.44
N ASP A 117 3.15 -22.76 -14.09
CA ASP A 117 3.60 -23.03 -12.72
C ASP A 117 3.85 -21.74 -11.92
N GLN A 118 3.36 -20.60 -12.43
CA GLN A 118 3.49 -19.25 -11.86
C GLN A 118 4.93 -18.71 -11.78
N THR A 119 5.88 -19.35 -12.46
CA THR A 119 7.22 -18.78 -12.61
C THR A 119 7.16 -17.57 -13.54
N GLN A 120 7.87 -16.50 -13.16
CA GLN A 120 7.88 -15.23 -13.89
C GLN A 120 9.26 -14.97 -14.49
N THR A 121 9.29 -14.52 -15.74
CA THR A 121 10.51 -14.16 -16.46
C THR A 121 10.29 -12.85 -17.19
N GLU A 122 11.12 -11.86 -16.90
CA GLU A 122 11.08 -10.57 -17.58
C GLU A 122 11.75 -10.66 -18.96
N LEU A 123 11.09 -10.11 -19.98
CA LEU A 123 11.59 -10.12 -21.35
C LEU A 123 12.49 -8.92 -21.63
N SER A 124 13.60 -9.19 -22.32
CA SER A 124 14.49 -8.15 -22.84
C SER A 124 13.82 -7.39 -23.98
N MET A 125 14.17 -6.11 -24.17
CA MET A 125 13.58 -5.23 -25.19
C MET A 125 13.62 -5.80 -26.62
N SER A 126 14.62 -6.64 -26.93
CA SER A 126 14.80 -7.28 -28.24
C SER A 126 13.86 -8.47 -28.51
N GLU A 127 13.24 -9.04 -27.48
CA GLU A 127 12.39 -10.24 -27.57
C GLU A 127 10.89 -9.89 -27.56
N ARG A 128 10.55 -8.59 -27.61
CA ARG A 128 9.18 -8.07 -27.53
C ARG A 128 8.45 -8.03 -28.88
N GLU A 129 9.11 -8.41 -29.98
CA GLU A 129 8.46 -8.51 -31.29
C GLU A 129 7.53 -9.74 -31.32
N ASP A 130 6.25 -9.50 -31.58
CA ASP A 130 5.17 -10.49 -31.79
C ASP A 130 4.68 -11.27 -30.54
N LEU A 131 4.32 -10.55 -29.48
CA LEU A 131 3.69 -11.13 -28.27
C LEU A 131 2.15 -11.17 -28.34
N SER A 132 1.59 -11.36 -29.54
CA SER A 132 0.14 -11.45 -29.71
C SER A 132 -0.42 -12.76 -29.11
N PRO A 133 -1.66 -12.74 -28.59
CA PRO A 133 -2.33 -13.93 -28.10
C PRO A 133 -2.46 -15.03 -29.16
N VAL A 134 -1.95 -16.21 -28.86
CA VAL A 134 -1.94 -17.35 -29.79
C VAL A 134 -2.57 -18.59 -29.16
N LEU A 135 -3.46 -19.23 -29.92
CA LEU A 135 -4.08 -20.48 -29.52
C LEU A 135 -3.13 -21.63 -29.83
N LEU A 136 -2.48 -22.19 -28.81
CA LEU A 136 -1.58 -23.33 -28.98
C LEU A 136 -2.38 -24.61 -29.23
N ASN A 137 -3.40 -24.84 -28.39
CA ASN A 137 -4.27 -26.02 -28.43
C ASN A 137 -5.72 -25.57 -28.19
N PRO A 138 -6.76 -26.38 -28.50
CA PRO A 138 -8.17 -26.02 -28.29
C PRO A 138 -8.55 -25.63 -26.84
N GLY A 139 -7.69 -25.91 -25.87
CA GLY A 139 -7.87 -25.58 -24.46
C GLY A 139 -6.77 -24.73 -23.83
N LEU A 140 -5.83 -24.19 -24.61
CA LEU A 140 -4.68 -23.43 -24.11
C LEU A 140 -4.36 -22.23 -25.02
N CYS A 141 -4.48 -21.03 -24.47
CA CYS A 141 -4.10 -19.77 -25.11
C CYS A 141 -2.83 -19.23 -24.42
N ALA A 142 -1.86 -18.76 -25.19
CA ALA A 142 -0.60 -18.18 -24.73
C ALA A 142 -0.56 -16.68 -25.01
N ASN A 143 0.39 -15.97 -24.39
CA ASN A 143 0.59 -14.52 -24.51
C ASN A 143 -0.64 -13.69 -24.16
N VAL A 144 -1.45 -14.17 -23.21
CA VAL A 144 -2.65 -13.47 -22.76
C VAL A 144 -2.29 -12.48 -21.67
N VAL A 145 -2.73 -11.23 -21.79
CA VAL A 145 -2.61 -10.23 -20.72
C VAL A 145 -3.34 -10.70 -19.46
N LEU A 146 -2.60 -10.90 -18.37
CA LEU A 146 -3.13 -11.22 -17.04
C LEU A 146 -3.16 -9.99 -16.15
N LYS A 147 -2.13 -9.14 -16.25
CA LYS A 147 -2.03 -7.91 -15.44
C LYS A 147 -1.53 -6.74 -16.27
N VAL A 148 -2.05 -5.54 -15.98
CA VAL A 148 -1.61 -4.27 -16.55
C VAL A 148 -1.44 -3.25 -15.44
N GLY A 149 -0.26 -2.64 -15.34
CA GLY A 149 0.04 -1.59 -14.37
C GLY A 149 0.54 -0.33 -15.06
N TYR A 150 -0.16 0.79 -14.89
CA TYR A 150 0.25 2.10 -15.40
C TYR A 150 0.88 2.96 -14.33
N VAL A 151 1.92 3.70 -14.68
CA VAL A 151 2.52 4.74 -13.85
C VAL A 151 2.48 6.05 -14.62
N VAL A 152 1.78 7.05 -14.08
CA VAL A 152 1.62 8.37 -14.71
C VAL A 152 2.47 9.38 -13.97
N THR A 153 3.44 9.98 -14.65
CA THR A 153 4.24 11.08 -14.13
C THR A 153 3.64 12.43 -14.52
N TYR A 154 3.43 13.32 -13.54
CA TYR A 154 2.77 14.61 -13.77
C TYR A 154 3.49 15.81 -13.13
N SER A 155 3.33 17.00 -13.69
CA SER A 155 3.92 18.24 -13.15
C SER A 155 3.09 18.83 -11.99
N PRO A 156 3.64 19.73 -11.16
CA PRO A 156 2.86 20.47 -10.16
C PRO A 156 1.67 21.25 -10.70
N ALA A 157 1.66 21.58 -12.00
CA ALA A 157 0.54 22.23 -12.66
C ALA A 157 -0.55 21.26 -13.15
N GLY A 158 -0.42 19.95 -12.87
CA GLY A 158 -1.37 18.92 -13.29
C GLY A 158 -1.20 18.47 -14.74
N GLN A 159 -0.07 18.74 -15.38
CA GLN A 159 0.22 18.26 -16.73
C GLN A 159 0.78 16.84 -16.68
N ILE A 160 0.25 15.91 -17.46
CA ILE A 160 0.85 14.59 -17.66
C ILE A 160 2.11 14.75 -18.52
N LEU A 161 3.23 14.18 -18.07
CA LEU A 161 4.54 14.34 -18.67
C LEU A 161 5.05 13.04 -19.28
N ASN A 162 4.88 11.93 -18.55
CA ASN A 162 5.18 10.59 -19.02
C ASN A 162 4.11 9.63 -18.48
N MET A 163 3.85 8.57 -19.21
CA MET A 163 3.03 7.45 -18.78
C MET A 163 3.72 6.16 -19.20
N SER A 164 4.03 5.30 -18.24
CA SER A 164 4.60 4.00 -18.52
C SER A 164 3.65 2.87 -18.17
N VAL A 165 3.85 1.71 -18.78
CA VAL A 165 3.06 0.50 -18.56
C VAL A 165 3.94 -0.72 -18.35
N SER A 166 3.57 -1.53 -17.36
CA SER A 166 4.12 -2.86 -17.11
C SER A 166 3.04 -3.90 -17.28
N LEU A 167 3.36 -5.01 -17.97
CA LEU A 167 2.41 -6.07 -18.25
C LEU A 167 2.91 -7.43 -17.76
N VAL A 168 1.97 -8.28 -17.37
CA VAL A 168 2.20 -9.71 -17.16
C VAL A 168 1.38 -10.47 -18.20
N LEU A 169 2.06 -11.20 -19.08
CA LEU A 169 1.45 -12.09 -20.06
C LEU A 169 1.55 -13.53 -19.56
N GLY A 170 0.60 -14.39 -19.88
CA GLY A 170 0.68 -15.79 -19.48
C GLY A 170 -0.23 -16.71 -20.26
N PHE A 171 -0.44 -17.89 -19.69
CA PHE A 171 -1.23 -18.96 -20.29
C PHE A 171 -2.61 -19.06 -19.65
N VAL A 172 -3.64 -19.23 -20.48
CA VAL A 172 -5.02 -19.46 -20.03
C VAL A 172 -5.50 -20.82 -20.49
N ARG A 173 -5.85 -21.67 -19.52
CA ARG A 173 -6.45 -22.99 -19.75
C ARG A 173 -7.97 -22.91 -19.70
N LYS A 174 -8.67 -23.74 -20.48
CA LYS A 174 -10.15 -23.81 -20.46
C LYS A 174 -10.73 -24.09 -19.07
N ALA A 175 -10.03 -24.89 -18.25
CA ALA A 175 -10.44 -25.21 -16.88
C ALA A 175 -10.28 -24.06 -15.88
N ALA A 176 -9.51 -23.02 -16.23
CA ALA A 176 -9.24 -21.85 -15.39
C ALA A 176 -10.12 -20.64 -15.74
N LEU A 177 -11.20 -20.87 -16.50
CA LEU A 177 -12.20 -19.84 -16.82
C LEU A 177 -13.26 -19.73 -15.71
N PRO A 178 -13.80 -18.53 -15.43
CA PRO A 178 -13.56 -17.26 -16.12
C PRO A 178 -12.16 -16.67 -15.84
N LEU A 179 -11.57 -16.01 -16.85
CA LEU A 179 -10.25 -15.40 -16.73
C LEU A 179 -10.33 -14.18 -15.81
N LYS A 180 -9.56 -14.17 -14.72
CA LYS A 180 -9.38 -12.98 -13.90
C LYS A 180 -8.20 -12.15 -14.44
N GLN A 181 -8.40 -10.85 -14.62
CA GLN A 181 -7.37 -9.88 -14.97
C GLN A 181 -7.26 -8.80 -13.90
N ASP A 182 -6.04 -8.34 -13.62
CA ASP A 182 -5.77 -7.27 -12.66
C ASP A 182 -5.24 -6.01 -13.37
N PHE A 183 -5.82 -4.86 -13.05
CA PHE A 183 -5.51 -3.56 -13.63
C PHE A 183 -5.15 -2.57 -12.54
N GLN A 184 -4.04 -1.86 -12.71
CA GLN A 184 -3.57 -0.87 -11.75
C GLN A 184 -3.13 0.41 -12.46
N ILE A 185 -3.36 1.55 -11.82
CA ILE A 185 -2.81 2.85 -12.22
C ILE A 185 -2.34 3.60 -10.98
N THR A 186 -1.17 4.22 -11.07
CA THR A 186 -0.59 5.06 -10.01
C THR A 186 -0.09 6.39 -10.58
N PHE A 187 -0.09 7.44 -9.75
CA PHE A 187 0.35 8.78 -10.14
C PHE A 187 1.57 9.22 -9.33
N VAL A 188 2.59 9.74 -10.01
CA VAL A 188 3.85 10.21 -9.43
C VAL A 188 4.15 11.63 -9.89
N GLN A 189 4.50 12.54 -8.98
CA GLN A 189 4.78 13.93 -9.33
C GLN A 189 6.25 14.12 -9.78
N GLN A 190 6.47 14.92 -10.82
CA GLN A 190 7.79 15.29 -11.36
C GLN A 190 8.64 16.02 -10.32
N ASN A 191 9.94 15.73 -10.29
CA ASN A 191 10.96 16.34 -9.41
C ASN A 191 10.73 16.11 -7.91
N VAL A 192 9.90 15.12 -7.59
CA VAL A 192 9.96 14.47 -6.30
C VAL A 192 11.08 13.43 -6.40
N GLU A 193 12.30 13.81 -6.05
CA GLU A 193 13.34 12.84 -5.67
C GLU A 193 12.89 12.10 -4.41
N GLN A 194 11.96 11.15 -4.56
CA GLN A 194 11.67 10.15 -3.56
C GLN A 194 11.37 8.87 -4.33
N ALA A 195 12.36 7.99 -4.39
CA ALA A 195 12.17 6.58 -4.68
C ALA A 195 10.92 6.10 -3.92
N THR A 196 9.85 5.78 -4.67
CA THR A 196 8.76 4.87 -4.29
C THR A 196 8.34 4.94 -2.82
N VAL A 197 7.86 6.11 -2.38
CA VAL A 197 7.15 6.22 -1.10
C VAL A 197 5.70 5.79 -1.32
N HIS A 198 5.43 4.48 -1.40
CA HIS A 198 4.08 3.93 -1.19
C HIS A 198 3.49 4.54 0.09
N TYR A 199 2.54 5.46 -0.09
CA TYR A 199 1.78 6.05 1.00
C TYR A 199 0.59 5.14 1.30
N SER A 200 0.31 4.93 2.58
CA SER A 200 -0.85 4.15 3.02
C SER A 200 -2.08 5.02 3.25
N GLY A 201 -2.09 6.20 2.63
CA GLY A 201 -3.15 7.19 2.64
C GLY A 201 -2.61 8.61 2.60
N ASN A 202 -3.47 9.60 2.33
CA ASN A 202 -3.09 11.01 2.25
C ASN A 202 -4.20 11.92 2.84
N PRO A 203 -4.00 12.55 4.02
CA PRO A 203 -2.93 12.27 4.97
C PRO A 203 -3.18 11.00 5.81
N GLY A 204 -4.41 10.77 6.27
CA GLY A 204 -4.70 9.64 7.16
C GLY A 204 -4.62 8.27 6.49
N TYR A 205 -4.51 7.22 7.29
CA TYR A 205 -4.46 5.84 6.79
C TYR A 205 -5.76 5.42 6.08
N VAL A 206 -5.62 4.61 5.03
CA VAL A 206 -6.72 3.93 4.32
C VAL A 206 -6.79 2.48 4.81
N VAL A 207 -8.00 2.02 5.13
CA VAL A 207 -8.24 0.64 5.60
C VAL A 207 -7.80 -0.36 4.55
N GLY A 208 -7.07 -1.39 4.97
CA GLY A 208 -6.57 -2.47 4.11
C GLY A 208 -5.23 -2.18 3.42
N LEU A 209 -4.65 -0.98 3.57
CA LEU A 209 -3.28 -0.69 3.15
C LEU A 209 -2.28 -1.03 4.26
N PRO A 210 -1.03 -1.43 3.92
CA PRO A 210 -0.03 -1.83 4.91
C PRO A 210 0.37 -0.68 5.82
N LEU A 211 0.77 -0.96 7.07
CA LEU A 211 1.35 0.05 7.93
C LEU A 211 2.68 0.53 7.38
N VAL A 212 2.87 1.86 7.33
CA VAL A 212 4.15 2.43 6.90
C VAL A 212 5.10 2.35 8.08
N SER A 213 6.19 1.60 7.92
CA SER A 213 7.13 1.32 9.00
C SER A 213 8.57 1.58 8.57
N GLY A 214 9.44 1.88 9.53
CA GLY A 214 10.83 2.18 9.27
C GLY A 214 11.71 2.09 10.51
N THR A 215 13.00 2.33 10.31
CA THR A 215 14.04 2.38 11.33
C THR A 215 14.64 3.78 11.40
N ARG A 216 15.09 4.17 12.58
CA ARG A 216 15.68 5.50 12.77
C ARG A 216 17.15 5.49 12.32
N ALA A 217 17.50 6.41 11.43
CA ALA A 217 18.86 6.68 11.00
C ALA A 217 19.34 8.05 11.53
N ALA A 218 20.58 8.43 11.21
CA ALA A 218 21.18 9.67 11.68
C ALA A 218 20.47 10.93 11.13
N ASP A 219 19.85 10.84 9.97
CA ASP A 219 19.24 11.91 9.18
C ASP A 219 17.71 11.84 9.08
N GLY A 220 17.07 10.84 9.69
CA GLY A 220 15.61 10.68 9.65
C GLY A 220 15.15 9.25 9.88
N ILE A 221 14.02 8.89 9.26
CA ILE A 221 13.52 7.52 9.20
C ILE A 221 13.91 6.93 7.84
N VAL A 222 14.55 5.76 7.85
CA VAL A 222 14.79 4.95 6.67
C VAL A 222 13.71 3.87 6.63
N ARG A 223 13.14 3.66 5.45
CA ARG A 223 12.17 2.59 5.22
C ARG A 223 12.64 1.71 4.08
N SER A 224 12.31 0.42 4.15
CA SER A 224 12.43 -0.46 2.99
C SER A 224 11.30 -0.19 1.98
N ILE A 225 11.59 -0.43 0.72
CA ILE A 225 10.62 -0.37 -0.38
C ILE A 225 9.93 -1.74 -0.52
N ASP A 226 10.56 -2.82 -0.04
CA ASP A 226 9.97 -4.16 -0.04
C ASP A 226 8.91 -4.27 1.07
N LEU A 227 7.70 -4.70 0.71
CA LEU A 227 6.62 -4.98 1.66
C LEU A 227 6.99 -6.09 2.65
N ARG A 228 7.93 -6.98 2.30
CA ARG A 228 8.45 -8.04 3.18
C ARG A 228 9.20 -7.48 4.40
N ASP A 229 9.80 -6.31 4.22
CA ASP A 229 10.58 -5.60 5.25
C ASP A 229 9.72 -4.58 6.02
N THR A 230 8.44 -4.45 5.66
CA THR A 230 7.48 -3.67 6.44
C THR A 230 7.03 -4.46 7.67
N LEU A 231 6.44 -3.77 8.64
CA LEU A 231 5.89 -4.38 9.84
C LEU A 231 4.92 -5.50 9.45
N SER A 232 5.29 -6.73 9.78
CA SER A 232 4.63 -7.93 9.29
C SER A 232 4.45 -8.96 10.41
N LEU A 233 3.42 -9.80 10.24
CA LEU A 233 3.11 -10.92 11.13
C LEU A 233 3.46 -12.24 10.46
N LEU A 234 3.83 -13.22 11.28
CA LEU A 234 3.99 -14.59 10.83
C LEU A 234 2.67 -15.14 10.29
N HIS A 235 2.68 -15.67 9.08
CA HIS A 235 1.56 -16.41 8.52
C HIS A 235 1.86 -17.91 8.59
N GLY A 236 0.87 -18.72 8.98
CA GLY A 236 1.07 -20.16 9.11
C GLY A 236 1.42 -20.79 7.76
N ALA A 237 2.50 -21.58 7.71
CA ALA A 237 2.86 -22.40 6.56
C ALA A 237 2.06 -23.72 6.54
N GLU A 238 2.07 -24.45 5.42
CA GLU A 238 1.29 -25.70 5.28
C GLU A 238 1.68 -26.79 6.29
N ASP A 239 2.96 -26.84 6.69
CA ASP A 239 3.50 -27.74 7.70
C ASP A 239 3.21 -27.29 9.14
N GLN A 240 2.72 -26.06 9.32
CA GLN A 240 2.34 -25.44 10.60
C GLN A 240 3.44 -25.50 11.67
N ASP A 241 4.71 -25.62 11.30
CA ASP A 241 5.83 -25.69 12.24
C ASP A 241 6.50 -24.31 12.39
N CYS A 242 6.73 -23.89 13.63
CA CYS A 242 7.32 -22.59 13.92
C CYS A 242 8.82 -22.50 13.63
N LEU A 243 9.55 -23.62 13.60
CA LEU A 243 11.01 -23.63 13.41
C LEU A 243 11.43 -24.16 12.04
N HIS A 244 10.50 -24.73 11.28
CA HIS A 244 10.76 -25.23 9.94
C HIS A 244 10.51 -24.15 8.88
N GLY A 245 11.52 -23.87 8.05
CA GLY A 245 11.47 -22.82 7.03
C GLY A 245 11.05 -23.34 5.64
N PRO A 246 10.57 -22.46 4.74
CA PRO A 246 10.57 -20.99 4.84
C PRO A 246 9.32 -20.39 5.50
N HIS A 247 9.52 -19.46 6.45
CA HIS A 247 8.43 -18.74 7.11
C HIS A 247 7.82 -17.67 6.20
N GLN A 248 6.51 -17.76 5.97
CA GLN A 248 5.77 -16.74 5.24
C GLN A 248 5.32 -15.64 6.20
N ARG A 249 5.42 -14.38 5.77
CA ARG A 249 4.96 -13.23 6.54
C ARG A 249 4.00 -12.40 5.71
N SER A 250 3.04 -11.77 6.38
CA SER A 250 2.09 -10.87 5.75
C SER A 250 2.19 -9.49 6.40
N PRO A 251 2.14 -8.40 5.62
CA PRO A 251 2.19 -7.05 6.17
C PRO A 251 0.96 -6.78 7.05
N VAL A 252 1.14 -6.00 8.11
CA VAL A 252 0.03 -5.54 8.95
C VAL A 252 -0.79 -4.52 8.16
N LEU A 253 -2.07 -4.80 7.94
CA LEU A 253 -2.96 -3.94 7.17
C LEU A 253 -3.81 -3.06 8.10
N PHE A 254 -3.83 -1.75 7.86
CA PHE A 254 -4.54 -0.79 8.71
C PHE A 254 -6.03 -1.12 8.84
N GLY A 255 -6.54 -1.18 10.07
CA GLY A 255 -7.95 -1.37 10.38
C GLY A 255 -8.47 -2.80 10.18
N LEU A 256 -7.59 -3.77 9.94
CA LEU A 256 -7.93 -5.18 9.81
C LEU A 256 -7.26 -6.00 10.92
N ASP A 257 -8.06 -6.44 11.88
CA ASP A 257 -7.59 -7.36 12.92
C ASP A 257 -7.22 -8.71 12.28
N SER A 258 -6.13 -9.33 12.73
CA SER A 258 -5.74 -10.65 12.25
C SER A 258 -5.13 -11.51 13.35
N LEU A 259 -5.27 -12.83 13.19
CA LEU A 259 -4.79 -13.86 14.10
C LEU A 259 -4.33 -15.06 13.27
N SER A 260 -3.10 -15.50 13.51
CA SER A 260 -2.50 -16.70 12.93
C SER A 260 -1.69 -17.44 14.00
N GLY A 261 -1.18 -18.63 13.67
CA GLY A 261 -0.37 -19.41 14.59
C GLY A 261 0.39 -20.53 13.90
N CYS A 262 1.32 -21.11 14.64
CA CYS A 262 2.11 -22.28 14.28
C CYS A 262 2.28 -23.16 15.52
N THR A 263 2.85 -24.34 15.34
CA THR A 263 3.14 -25.31 16.38
C THR A 263 4.64 -25.47 16.56
N LEU A 264 5.08 -25.56 17.81
CA LEU A 264 6.46 -25.82 18.18
C LEU A 264 6.55 -27.21 18.79
N ARG A 265 7.45 -28.06 18.29
CA ARG A 265 7.70 -29.37 18.86
C ARG A 265 8.70 -29.26 20.00
N LEU A 266 8.42 -29.91 21.13
CA LEU A 266 9.34 -29.88 22.28
C LEU A 266 10.63 -30.69 22.06
N GLU A 267 10.65 -31.62 21.10
CA GLU A 267 11.87 -32.35 20.72
C GLU A 267 12.97 -31.41 20.19
N ASP A 268 12.57 -30.32 19.51
CA ASP A 268 13.48 -29.27 19.03
C ASP A 268 13.96 -28.33 20.14
N ALA A 269 13.37 -28.41 21.34
CA ALA A 269 13.61 -27.53 22.47
C ALA A 269 14.70 -28.00 23.46
N ALA A 270 15.67 -28.79 22.99
CA ALA A 270 16.77 -29.31 23.81
C ALA A 270 17.61 -28.22 24.50
N ASN A 271 17.71 -27.03 23.89
CA ASN A 271 18.29 -25.84 24.50
C ASN A 271 17.29 -24.68 24.48
N CYS A 272 16.58 -24.50 25.59
CA CYS A 272 15.49 -23.54 25.65
C CYS A 272 15.89 -22.09 25.37
N SER A 273 17.09 -21.64 25.79
CA SER A 273 17.52 -20.27 25.52
C SER A 273 17.69 -20.04 24.02
N LEU A 274 18.22 -21.02 23.30
CA LEU A 274 18.35 -20.98 21.85
C LEU A 274 16.99 -20.98 21.16
N VAL A 275 16.08 -21.87 21.55
CA VAL A 275 14.73 -21.93 20.97
C VAL A 275 13.93 -20.68 21.27
N SER A 276 14.07 -20.10 22.45
CA SER A 276 13.41 -18.83 22.81
C SER A 276 13.86 -17.70 21.89
N GLN A 277 15.17 -17.58 21.62
CA GLN A 277 15.72 -16.57 20.70
C GLN A 277 15.27 -16.82 19.25
N LEU A 278 15.41 -18.06 18.76
CA LEU A 278 14.97 -18.42 17.40
C LEU A 278 13.48 -18.13 17.20
N LEU A 279 12.64 -18.51 18.17
CA LEU A 279 11.21 -18.28 18.07
C LEU A 279 10.87 -16.80 18.15
N LEU A 280 11.61 -16.01 18.94
CA LEU A 280 11.45 -14.57 18.98
C LEU A 280 11.80 -13.92 17.63
N ASP A 281 12.88 -14.35 16.99
CA ASP A 281 13.30 -13.90 15.66
C ASP A 281 12.26 -14.30 14.59
N VAL A 282 11.69 -15.51 14.69
CA VAL A 282 10.59 -15.95 13.83
C VAL A 282 9.32 -15.13 14.09
N LEU A 283 9.02 -14.74 15.33
CA LEU A 283 7.83 -13.96 15.64
C LEU A 283 7.95 -12.50 15.20
N ARG A 284 9.09 -11.85 15.45
CA ARG A 284 9.36 -10.44 15.07
C ARG A 284 9.76 -10.27 13.60
N GLY A 285 10.47 -11.24 13.03
CA GLY A 285 11.20 -11.09 11.78
C GLY A 285 12.62 -10.55 12.00
N THR A 286 13.53 -10.91 11.10
CA THR A 286 14.99 -10.68 11.22
C THR A 286 15.39 -9.21 11.28
N ASP A 287 14.60 -8.32 10.66
CA ASP A 287 14.84 -6.86 10.61
C ASP A 287 13.56 -6.07 10.92
N SER A 288 12.90 -6.37 12.05
CA SER A 288 11.66 -5.70 12.42
C SER A 288 11.84 -4.18 12.55
N PRO A 289 11.00 -3.37 11.87
CA PRO A 289 11.05 -1.92 12.00
C PRO A 289 10.68 -1.47 13.42
N GLN A 290 11.29 -0.37 13.87
CA GLN A 290 11.12 0.16 15.23
C GLN A 290 10.12 1.31 15.30
N TYR A 291 9.76 1.87 14.15
CA TYR A 291 8.86 3.02 14.05
C TYR A 291 7.77 2.74 13.02
N VAL A 292 6.57 3.27 13.28
CA VAL A 292 5.41 3.26 12.39
C VAL A 292 4.97 4.71 12.16
N ALA A 293 4.66 5.08 10.93
CA ALA A 293 4.18 6.42 10.62
C ALA A 293 2.86 6.70 11.34
N SER A 294 2.73 7.87 11.94
CA SER A 294 1.48 8.29 12.58
C SER A 294 0.36 8.50 11.55
N LEU A 295 0.69 8.99 10.34
CA LEU A 295 -0.22 9.19 9.22
C LEU A 295 0.23 8.37 8.01
N GLY A 296 -0.68 8.09 7.08
CA GLY A 296 -0.40 7.34 5.85
C GLY A 296 0.62 8.00 4.92
N ASN A 297 0.86 9.31 5.11
CA ASN A 297 1.84 10.11 4.37
C ASN A 297 2.91 10.80 5.24
N SER A 298 3.18 10.33 6.46
CA SER A 298 4.22 10.95 7.31
C SER A 298 5.56 11.03 6.56
N PRO A 299 6.23 12.20 6.53
CA PRO A 299 7.47 12.37 5.81
C PRO A 299 8.65 11.72 6.56
N LEU A 300 9.62 11.21 5.81
CA LEU A 300 10.78 10.48 6.36
C LEU A 300 11.75 11.37 7.14
N ASN A 301 11.81 12.66 6.79
CA ASN A 301 12.68 13.65 7.43
C ASN A 301 12.08 14.25 8.72
N ASN A 302 10.88 13.84 9.13
CA ASN A 302 10.26 14.29 10.38
C ASN A 302 9.98 13.13 11.33
N PRO A 303 10.94 12.74 12.19
CA PRO A 303 10.76 11.64 13.14
C PRO A 303 9.63 11.86 14.17
N LEU A 304 9.17 13.09 14.37
CA LEU A 304 8.07 13.39 15.30
C LEU A 304 6.70 12.89 14.79
N ASP A 305 6.57 12.71 13.47
CA ASP A 305 5.36 12.17 12.85
C ASP A 305 5.35 10.62 12.82
N TRP A 306 6.26 9.99 13.57
CA TRP A 306 6.43 8.55 13.67
C TRP A 306 6.31 8.08 15.12
N VAL A 307 5.62 6.97 15.30
CA VAL A 307 5.33 6.33 16.59
C VAL A 307 6.30 5.16 16.78
N GLN A 308 6.99 5.14 17.91
CA GLN A 308 7.88 4.03 18.26
C GLN A 308 7.08 2.79 18.67
N VAL A 309 7.51 1.61 18.21
CA VAL A 309 7.00 0.32 18.67
C VAL A 309 7.54 0.03 20.06
N HIS A 310 6.65 0.07 21.05
CA HIS A 310 7.01 -0.23 22.44
C HIS A 310 6.88 -1.72 22.70
N SER A 311 7.93 -2.36 23.20
CA SER A 311 7.87 -3.76 23.64
C SER A 311 7.95 -3.85 25.16
N ASN A 312 7.05 -4.64 25.74
CA ASN A 312 7.09 -4.94 27.18
C ASN A 312 8.01 -6.14 27.50
N PHE A 313 8.67 -6.72 26.50
CA PHE A 313 9.44 -7.94 26.66
C PHE A 313 10.94 -7.67 26.86
N ASN A 314 11.43 -7.97 28.06
CA ASN A 314 12.85 -7.92 28.41
C ASN A 314 13.44 -9.35 28.44
N PRO A 315 14.32 -9.72 27.48
CA PRO A 315 14.96 -11.03 27.47
C PRO A 315 15.98 -11.24 28.61
N GLY A 316 16.34 -10.19 29.35
CA GLY A 316 17.42 -10.20 30.35
C GLY A 316 17.08 -10.71 31.76
N ASP A 317 15.80 -10.83 32.11
CA ASP A 317 15.38 -11.24 33.47
C ASP A 317 15.17 -12.76 33.64
N ALA A 318 15.37 -13.54 32.56
CA ALA A 318 15.06 -14.96 32.52
C ALA A 318 16.24 -15.84 32.98
N GLN A 319 16.51 -15.87 34.29
CA GLN A 319 17.31 -16.93 34.92
C GLN A 319 16.66 -18.33 34.82
N SER A 320 15.44 -18.38 34.29
CA SER A 320 14.67 -19.59 33.96
C SER A 320 14.14 -19.51 32.52
N CYS A 321 14.26 -20.61 31.78
CA CYS A 321 13.75 -20.79 30.41
C CYS A 321 12.33 -20.21 30.23
N SER A 322 12.18 -19.25 29.31
CA SER A 322 10.89 -18.63 28.97
C SER A 322 10.66 -18.68 27.46
N ILE A 323 9.71 -19.49 27.00
CA ILE A 323 9.40 -19.64 25.57
C ILE A 323 8.27 -18.66 25.19
N PRO A 324 8.44 -17.81 24.15
CA PRO A 324 7.39 -16.89 23.69
C PRO A 324 6.31 -17.66 22.93
N LEU A 325 5.11 -17.75 23.51
CA LEU A 325 3.98 -18.46 22.92
C LEU A 325 3.00 -17.53 22.20
N SER A 326 3.08 -16.22 22.45
CA SER A 326 2.21 -15.25 21.80
C SER A 326 2.98 -14.00 21.44
N PHE A 327 2.76 -13.51 20.22
CA PHE A 327 3.16 -12.19 19.76
C PHE A 327 1.91 -11.40 19.38
N HIS A 328 1.60 -10.34 20.11
CA HIS A 328 0.41 -9.53 19.86
C HIS A 328 0.79 -8.07 19.65
N LEU A 329 0.30 -7.47 18.56
CA LEU A 329 0.41 -6.04 18.29
C LEU A 329 -0.90 -5.33 18.63
N GLU A 330 -0.85 -4.41 19.58
CA GLU A 330 -1.93 -3.49 19.90
C GLU A 330 -1.68 -2.18 19.15
N VAL A 331 -2.51 -1.85 18.17
CA VAL A 331 -2.41 -0.61 17.38
C VAL A 331 -3.53 0.33 17.80
N GLU A 332 -3.19 1.34 18.58
CA GLU A 332 -4.13 2.37 19.02
C GLU A 332 -4.21 3.49 17.98
N TRP A 333 -5.42 3.79 17.53
CA TRP A 333 -5.65 4.78 16.48
C TRP A 333 -6.83 5.69 16.78
N THR A 334 -6.83 6.86 16.16
CA THR A 334 -7.84 7.90 16.34
C THR A 334 -8.17 8.57 15.01
N LYS A 335 -9.28 9.29 14.97
CA LYS A 335 -9.66 10.18 13.87
C LYS A 335 -9.29 11.62 14.24
N HIS A 336 -8.30 12.18 13.56
CA HIS A 336 -7.82 13.53 13.79
C HIS A 336 -8.28 14.50 12.69
N GLY A 337 -8.54 15.77 13.03
CA GLY A 337 -8.94 16.81 12.09
C GLY A 337 -10.42 17.22 12.18
N SER A 338 -10.94 17.77 11.09
CA SER A 338 -12.30 18.33 11.05
C SER A 338 -13.38 17.23 11.13
N LEU A 339 -14.55 17.58 11.68
CA LEU A 339 -15.70 16.66 11.74
C LEU A 339 -16.14 16.16 10.36
N VAL A 340 -16.00 17.00 9.32
CA VAL A 340 -16.42 16.72 7.95
C VAL A 340 -15.43 15.82 7.21
N ASN A 341 -14.16 15.84 7.61
CA ASN A 341 -13.10 15.03 6.97
C ASN A 341 -12.05 14.54 8.00
N PRO A 342 -12.44 13.65 8.92
CA PRO A 342 -11.53 13.10 9.92
C PRO A 342 -10.51 12.14 9.29
N GLN A 343 -9.24 12.33 9.61
CA GLN A 343 -8.11 11.56 9.09
C GLN A 343 -7.70 10.47 10.10
N PRO A 344 -7.67 9.19 9.71
CA PRO A 344 -7.19 8.12 10.58
C PRO A 344 -5.69 8.27 10.88
N GLN A 345 -5.34 8.27 12.15
CA GLN A 345 -3.98 8.49 12.66
C GLN A 345 -3.66 7.44 13.72
N ILE A 346 -2.49 6.83 13.63
CA ILE A 346 -1.95 5.93 14.65
C ILE A 346 -1.33 6.77 15.76
N VAL A 347 -1.73 6.47 17.00
CA VAL A 347 -1.32 7.20 18.21
C VAL A 347 -0.27 6.43 18.96
N SER A 348 -0.45 5.12 19.09
CA SER A 348 0.44 4.22 19.82
C SER A 348 0.45 2.85 19.17
N ILE A 349 1.59 2.18 19.25
CA ILE A 349 1.71 0.77 18.89
C ILE A 349 2.55 0.06 19.94
N LYS A 350 2.03 -1.07 20.40
CA LYS A 350 2.61 -1.85 21.48
C LYS A 350 2.70 -3.32 21.11
N GLU A 351 3.87 -3.89 21.36
CA GLU A 351 4.17 -5.29 21.24
C GLU A 351 4.01 -5.97 22.61
N VAL A 352 3.16 -6.99 22.65
CA VAL A 352 2.85 -7.78 23.83
C VAL A 352 3.25 -9.24 23.57
N ILE A 353 4.32 -9.67 24.22
CA ILE A 353 4.79 -11.05 24.17
C ILE A 353 4.39 -11.76 25.45
N GLN A 354 3.74 -12.91 25.32
CA GLN A 354 3.42 -13.79 26.44
C GLN A 354 4.34 -15.00 26.42
N THR A 355 5.01 -15.27 27.54
CA THR A 355 5.88 -16.43 27.71
C THR A 355 5.26 -17.46 28.65
N ASN A 356 5.69 -18.71 28.48
CA ASN A 356 5.46 -19.75 29.47
C ASN A 356 6.77 -20.01 30.23
N SER A 357 6.73 -19.90 31.56
CA SER A 357 7.86 -20.11 32.47
C SER A 357 7.81 -21.45 33.20
N THR A 358 6.79 -22.28 32.95
CA THR A 358 6.70 -23.60 33.59
C THR A 358 7.84 -24.45 33.04
N SER A 359 8.62 -25.07 33.93
CA SER A 359 9.68 -26.00 33.59
C SER A 359 9.12 -27.07 32.64
N LEU A 360 9.36 -26.91 31.35
CA LEU A 360 8.92 -27.87 30.36
C LEU A 360 9.70 -29.16 30.65
N TRP A 361 9.00 -30.20 31.10
CA TRP A 361 9.60 -31.52 31.24
C TRP A 361 9.83 -32.05 29.82
N PHE A 362 11.05 -31.88 29.32
CA PHE A 362 11.51 -32.28 27.97
C PHE A 362 11.62 -33.81 27.83
N GLY A 363 10.53 -34.54 28.04
CA GLY A 363 10.52 -36.01 28.05
C GLY A 363 9.38 -36.66 27.28
N ASP A 364 8.40 -35.91 26.78
CA ASP A 364 7.27 -36.45 26.02
C ASP A 364 7.02 -35.62 24.75
N SER A 365 6.64 -36.28 23.65
CA SER A 365 6.44 -35.67 22.33
C SER A 365 5.20 -34.76 22.34
N SER A 366 5.39 -33.56 22.86
CA SER A 366 4.35 -32.55 23.06
C SER A 366 4.54 -31.39 22.08
N PHE A 367 3.42 -30.75 21.73
CA PHE A 367 3.37 -29.62 20.81
C PHE A 367 2.85 -28.38 21.56
N LEU A 368 3.49 -27.24 21.35
CA LEU A 368 3.05 -25.94 21.87
C LEU A 368 2.44 -25.11 20.76
N SER A 369 1.28 -24.51 21.00
CA SER A 369 0.68 -23.57 20.05
C SER A 369 1.25 -22.18 20.27
N VAL A 370 1.86 -21.65 19.22
CA VAL A 370 2.37 -20.28 19.17
C VAL A 370 1.42 -19.43 18.34
N ARG A 371 1.08 -18.24 18.84
CA ARG A 371 0.09 -17.35 18.23
C ARG A 371 0.72 -16.02 17.85
N THR A 372 0.27 -15.46 16.73
CA THR A 372 0.60 -14.09 16.34
C THR A 372 -0.68 -13.35 15.95
N SER A 373 -0.80 -12.09 16.34
CA SER A 373 -2.03 -11.32 16.08
C SER A 373 -1.80 -9.82 16.12
N VAL A 374 -2.74 -9.09 15.52
CA VAL A 374 -2.85 -7.64 15.61
C VAL A 374 -4.30 -7.24 15.88
N ALA A 375 -4.48 -6.22 16.72
CA ALA A 375 -5.77 -5.60 16.99
C ALA A 375 -5.68 -4.08 16.83
N PHE A 376 -6.67 -3.49 16.13
CA PHE A 376 -6.80 -2.05 15.93
C PHE A 376 -7.82 -1.45 16.91
N ILE A 377 -7.32 -0.74 17.92
CA ILE A 377 -8.12 -0.23 19.03
C ILE A 377 -8.42 1.28 18.81
N PRO A 378 -9.69 1.68 18.63
CA PRO A 378 -10.03 3.09 18.54
C PRO A 378 -9.98 3.76 19.92
N VAL A 379 -9.14 4.79 20.08
CA VAL A 379 -8.95 5.48 21.38
C VAL A 379 -9.80 6.74 21.55
N SER A 380 -10.59 7.10 20.53
CA SER A 380 -11.53 8.24 20.59
C SER A 380 -12.96 7.81 20.30
N ALA A 381 -13.90 8.46 20.99
CA ALA A 381 -15.31 8.36 20.66
C ALA A 381 -15.58 9.01 19.29
N ALA A 382 -16.63 8.54 18.61
CA ALA A 382 -17.07 9.15 17.36
C ALA A 382 -17.33 10.65 17.56
N ALA A 383 -16.78 11.47 16.68
CA ALA A 383 -17.01 12.91 16.72
C ALA A 383 -18.49 13.20 16.44
N LEU A 384 -19.16 13.90 17.36
CA LEU A 384 -20.55 14.33 17.23
C LEU A 384 -20.60 15.82 16.83
N PRO A 385 -21.55 16.23 15.98
CA PRO A 385 -21.77 17.64 15.68
C PRO A 385 -22.22 18.37 16.96
N GLY A 386 -21.49 19.41 17.33
CA GLY A 386 -21.78 20.23 18.50
C GLY A 386 -20.65 21.18 18.85
N TYR A 387 -20.92 22.13 19.74
CA TYR A 387 -19.90 23.00 20.30
C TYR A 387 -19.11 22.24 21.37
N ARG A 388 -17.78 22.40 21.39
CA ARG A 388 -16.98 21.95 22.55
C ARG A 388 -17.55 22.60 23.80
N VAL A 389 -17.65 21.83 24.89
CA VAL A 389 -18.04 22.36 26.21
C VAL A 389 -17.09 23.52 26.53
N THR A 390 -17.64 24.68 26.89
CA THR A 390 -16.86 25.84 27.30
C THR A 390 -15.97 25.43 28.47
N PRO A 391 -14.63 25.57 28.36
CA PRO A 391 -13.76 25.16 29.45
C PRO A 391 -14.13 25.93 30.71
N THR A 392 -14.24 25.25 31.85
CA THR A 392 -14.44 25.90 33.14
C THR A 392 -13.19 26.71 33.48
N ILE A 393 -13.30 28.03 33.35
CA ILE A 393 -12.25 28.97 33.76
C ILE A 393 -12.29 29.06 35.29
N ASN A 394 -11.42 28.32 35.97
CA ASN A 394 -11.16 28.50 37.39
C ASN A 394 -10.20 29.68 37.61
N ALA A 395 -10.68 30.90 37.34
CA ALA A 395 -9.94 32.12 37.65
C ALA A 395 -10.20 32.51 39.11
N LYS A 396 -9.15 32.48 39.94
CA LYS A 396 -9.15 33.17 41.24
C LYS A 396 -8.63 34.58 41.01
N LEU A 397 -9.49 35.57 41.23
CA LEU A 397 -9.07 36.97 41.16
C LEU A 397 -8.28 37.34 42.44
N PRO A 398 -7.20 38.14 42.31
CA PRO A 398 -6.54 38.78 43.46
C PRO A 398 -7.53 39.62 44.28
N PHE A 399 -7.23 39.84 45.55
CA PHE A 399 -8.16 40.52 46.48
C PHE A 399 -8.48 41.98 46.10
N ASP A 400 -7.61 42.60 45.31
CA ASP A 400 -7.59 44.01 44.93
C ASP A 400 -8.03 44.25 43.47
N PHE A 401 -8.55 43.23 42.78
CA PHE A 401 -8.91 43.31 41.35
C PHE A 401 -9.83 44.49 40.99
N PHE A 402 -10.66 44.96 41.93
CA PHE A 402 -11.58 46.08 41.71
C PHE A 402 -11.16 47.39 42.38
N PHE A 403 -9.95 47.52 42.93
CA PHE A 403 -9.53 48.78 43.55
C PHE A 403 -9.18 49.85 42.49
N PRO A 404 -9.68 51.11 42.58
CA PRO A 404 -10.58 51.71 43.59
C PRO A 404 -12.03 51.90 43.09
N PHE A 405 -12.49 51.06 42.15
CA PHE A 405 -13.73 51.26 41.40
C PHE A 405 -14.99 50.68 42.08
N VAL A 406 -14.91 50.28 43.35
CA VAL A 406 -16.05 49.87 44.20
C VAL A 406 -16.09 50.68 45.47
#